data_AF-A0A511XD35-F1
#
_entry.id   AF-A0A511XD35-F1
#
_cell.length_a   1.000
_cell.length_b   1.000
_cell.length_c   1.000
_cell.angle_alpha   90.00
_cell.angle_beta   90.00
_cell.angle_gamma   90.00
#
_symmetry.space_group_name_H-M   'P 1'
#
loop_
_entity.id
_entity.type
_entity.pdbx_description
1 polymer ?
#
loop_
_entity_poly.entity_id
_entity_poly.type
_entity_poly.pdbx_seq_one_letter_code
_entity_poly.pdbx_strand_id
1 'polypeptide(L)'
;MRSAVSFERRDSLAEQCMDLQPELRSFLRQRPDNPISDSWEFLAYSFERGFEEMWDRAQADRSMSALQRPLLMLWRQSVELHIKSAIAYTAGELRGSLGHDLNKLFSRLLRERATLGYCDNDDLARRVQTMIAEVQYFDPLAERFRYPHTKDGRPFDDIEVDLDQLFQAHWIITTWCQGAEIEVEQSRGIF
;
A
#
# COMPACT_ATOMS: atom_id res chain seq x y z
N MET A 1 23.39 -1.05 10.56
CA MET A 1 24.08 -2.24 11.12
C MET A 1 23.10 -3.42 11.05
N ARG A 2 23.22 -4.34 10.08
CA ARG A 2 22.45 -5.59 10.12
C ARG A 2 22.84 -6.27 11.43
N SER A 3 21.89 -6.68 12.29
CA SER A 3 22.31 -7.59 13.35
C SER A 3 22.78 -8.85 12.62
N ALA A 4 24.07 -9.17 12.73
CA ALA A 4 24.68 -10.35 12.08
C ALA A 4 23.84 -11.62 12.32
N VAL A 5 23.22 -11.68 13.51
CA VAL A 5 22.23 -12.65 13.97
C VAL A 5 21.07 -12.90 12.99
N SER A 6 20.54 -11.87 12.32
CA SER A 6 19.41 -12.04 11.39
C SER A 6 19.81 -12.59 10.01
N PHE A 7 21.05 -12.36 9.59
CA PHE A 7 21.58 -12.84 8.32
C PHE A 7 21.97 -14.31 8.46
N GLU A 8 22.79 -14.64 9.45
CA GLU A 8 23.20 -16.01 9.77
C GLU A 8 22.00 -16.94 9.99
N ARG A 9 20.96 -16.44 10.68
CA ARG A 9 19.72 -17.20 10.85
C ARG A 9 18.98 -17.46 9.54
N ARG A 10 18.95 -16.50 8.61
CA ARG A 10 18.28 -16.70 7.31
C ARG A 10 19.00 -17.72 6.45
N ASP A 11 20.34 -17.67 6.44
CA ASP A 11 21.15 -18.64 5.68
C ASP A 11 20.97 -20.05 6.25
N SER A 12 21.04 -20.20 7.58
CA SER A 12 20.80 -21.49 8.23
C SER A 12 19.39 -22.05 7.97
N LEU A 13 18.36 -21.19 7.95
CA LEU A 13 17.00 -21.61 7.57
C LEU A 13 16.90 -22.03 6.10
N ALA A 14 17.62 -21.35 5.20
CA ALA A 14 17.63 -21.69 3.78
C ALA A 14 18.26 -23.07 3.55
N GLU A 15 19.36 -23.37 4.25
CA GLU A 15 20.00 -24.69 4.24
C GLU A 15 19.05 -25.79 4.73
N GLN A 16 18.40 -25.59 5.88
CA GLN A 16 17.43 -26.55 6.43
C GLN A 16 16.23 -26.80 5.48
N CYS A 17 15.77 -25.77 4.79
CA CYS A 17 14.66 -25.89 3.83
C CYS A 17 15.03 -26.74 2.60
N MET A 18 16.27 -26.68 2.11
CA MET A 18 16.70 -27.49 0.97
C MET A 18 16.64 -28.99 1.29
N ASP A 19 16.94 -29.34 2.55
CA ASP A 19 16.94 -30.73 3.03
C ASP A 19 15.53 -31.25 3.36
N LEU A 20 14.70 -30.41 4.00
CA LEU A 20 13.38 -30.85 4.52
C LEU A 20 12.22 -30.63 3.55
N GLN A 21 12.32 -29.62 2.65
CA GLN A 21 11.27 -29.21 1.70
C GLN A 21 9.84 -29.27 2.27
N PRO A 22 9.57 -28.58 3.39
CA PRO A 22 8.29 -28.71 4.08
C PRO A 22 7.12 -28.21 3.23
N GLU A 23 5.99 -28.92 3.28
CA GLU A 23 4.77 -28.47 2.60
C GLU A 23 4.26 -27.16 3.21
N LEU A 24 3.80 -26.22 2.37
CA LEU A 24 3.33 -24.90 2.79
C LEU A 24 2.25 -24.96 3.91
N ARG A 25 1.37 -25.96 3.85
CA ARG A 25 0.28 -26.18 4.83
C ARG A 25 0.77 -26.58 6.23
N SER A 26 2.03 -27.03 6.36
CA SER A 26 2.58 -27.42 7.65
C SER A 26 2.84 -26.22 8.57
N PHE A 27 3.09 -25.04 7.98
CA PHE A 27 3.40 -23.80 8.71
C PHE A 27 2.52 -22.59 8.33
N LEU A 28 1.69 -22.66 7.28
CA LEU A 28 0.56 -21.75 7.06
C LEU A 28 -0.75 -22.39 7.51
N ARG A 29 -1.35 -21.84 8.57
CA ARG A 29 -2.61 -22.33 9.14
C ARG A 29 -3.68 -21.28 9.04
N GLN A 30 -4.91 -21.69 8.72
CA GLN A 30 -6.07 -20.82 8.86
C GLN A 30 -6.26 -20.48 10.33
N ARG A 31 -6.50 -19.20 10.62
CA ARG A 31 -6.87 -18.72 11.95
C ARG A 31 -8.29 -18.14 11.85
N PRO A 32 -9.33 -18.95 12.12
CA PRO A 32 -10.72 -18.56 11.85
C PRO A 32 -11.23 -17.41 12.74
N ASP A 33 -10.60 -17.16 13.88
CA ASP A 33 -11.11 -16.23 14.91
C ASP A 33 -10.22 -15.01 15.14
N ASN A 34 -9.79 -14.33 14.06
CA ASN A 34 -9.12 -13.03 14.21
C ASN A 34 -10.08 -11.89 13.81
N PRO A 35 -10.86 -11.33 14.75
CA PRO A 35 -11.84 -10.29 14.44
C PRO A 35 -11.22 -9.01 13.85
N ILE A 36 -9.90 -8.85 14.00
CA ILE A 36 -9.16 -7.68 13.49
C ILE A 36 -8.70 -7.90 12.04
N SER A 37 -8.54 -9.15 11.55
CA SER A 37 -8.01 -9.40 10.19
C SER A 37 -9.00 -9.12 9.06
N ASP A 38 -10.28 -9.00 9.37
CA ASP A 38 -11.34 -8.91 8.37
C ASP A 38 -11.71 -7.45 8.04
N SER A 39 -11.01 -6.49 8.65
CA SER A 39 -11.23 -5.05 8.45
C SER A 39 -10.32 -4.49 7.37
N TRP A 40 -10.87 -3.58 6.53
CA TRP A 40 -10.08 -2.87 5.52
C TRP A 40 -9.06 -1.95 6.15
N GLU A 41 -9.40 -1.33 7.29
CA GLU A 41 -8.51 -0.44 8.03
C GLU A 41 -7.26 -1.20 8.50
N PHE A 42 -7.44 -2.37 9.12
CA PHE A 42 -6.31 -3.19 9.57
C PHE A 42 -5.45 -3.66 8.40
N LEU A 43 -6.07 -4.07 7.29
CA LEU A 43 -5.33 -4.49 6.11
C LEU A 43 -4.51 -3.32 5.53
N ALA A 44 -5.10 -2.13 5.39
CA ALA A 44 -4.40 -0.93 4.93
C ALA A 44 -3.21 -0.58 5.84
N TYR A 45 -3.45 -0.53 7.16
CA TYR A 45 -2.43 -0.28 8.17
C TYR A 45 -1.28 -1.30 8.12
N SER A 46 -1.58 -2.59 7.93
CA SER A 46 -0.55 -3.63 7.85
C SER A 46 0.42 -3.41 6.68
N PHE A 47 -0.08 -2.92 5.53
CA PHE A 47 0.74 -2.61 4.36
C PHE A 47 1.48 -1.28 4.51
N GLU A 48 0.86 -0.28 5.15
CA GLU A 48 1.53 0.95 5.57
C GLU A 48 2.74 0.64 6.44
N ARG A 49 2.57 -0.15 7.51
CA ARG A 49 3.69 -0.58 8.36
C ARG A 49 4.75 -1.35 7.59
N GLY A 50 4.35 -2.24 6.67
CA GLY A 50 5.29 -2.95 5.81
C GLY A 50 6.11 -2.02 4.91
N PHE A 51 5.48 -0.98 4.34
CA PHE A 51 6.15 0.06 3.57
C PHE A 51 7.14 0.85 4.42
N GLU A 52 6.73 1.35 5.59
CA GLU A 52 7.58 2.16 6.48
C GLU A 52 8.83 1.40 6.92
N GLU A 53 8.68 0.14 7.36
CA GLU A 53 9.81 -0.68 7.77
C GLU A 53 10.77 -0.95 6.60
N MET A 54 10.25 -1.13 5.39
CA MET A 54 11.10 -1.30 4.20
C MET A 54 11.79 -0.01 3.80
N TRP A 55 11.11 1.14 3.94
CA TRP A 55 11.67 2.46 3.71
C TRP A 55 12.84 2.74 4.66
N ASP A 56 12.68 2.48 5.96
CA ASP A 56 13.76 2.61 6.95
C ASP A 56 14.99 1.79 6.57
N ARG A 57 14.77 0.57 6.06
CA ARG A 57 15.87 -0.29 5.59
C ARG A 57 16.51 0.22 4.31
N ALA A 58 15.73 0.71 3.35
CA ALA A 58 16.25 1.30 2.12
C ALA A 58 17.07 2.57 2.41
N GLN A 59 16.66 3.38 3.40
CA GLN A 59 17.40 4.55 3.86
C GLN A 59 18.72 4.18 4.56
N ALA A 60 18.69 3.17 5.42
CA ALA A 60 19.87 2.72 6.17
C ALA A 60 20.96 2.09 5.28
N ASP A 61 20.60 1.60 4.09
CA ASP A 61 21.53 0.98 3.15
C ASP A 61 21.15 1.34 1.70
N ARG A 62 21.48 2.58 1.30
CA ARG A 62 21.20 3.11 -0.05
C ARG A 62 21.89 2.34 -1.19
N SER A 63 22.84 1.45 -0.88
CA SER A 63 23.44 0.55 -1.86
C SER A 63 22.50 -0.60 -2.28
N MET A 64 21.41 -0.82 -1.53
CA MET A 64 20.41 -1.87 -1.79
C MET A 64 19.37 -1.45 -2.83
N SER A 65 19.79 -1.20 -4.08
CA SER A 65 18.89 -0.98 -5.22
C SER A 65 17.85 -2.10 -5.39
N ALA A 66 18.20 -3.32 -4.97
CA ALA A 66 17.31 -4.48 -4.98
C ALA A 66 16.01 -4.29 -4.16
N LEU A 67 15.97 -3.37 -3.19
CA LEU A 67 14.76 -3.10 -2.40
C LEU A 67 13.81 -2.08 -3.04
N GLN A 68 14.25 -1.32 -4.05
CA GLN A 68 13.43 -0.25 -4.64
C GLN A 68 12.12 -0.77 -5.24
N ARG A 69 12.18 -1.83 -6.05
CA ARG A 69 10.99 -2.41 -6.70
C ARG A 69 9.99 -2.99 -5.68
N PRO A 70 10.39 -3.82 -4.70
CA PRO A 70 9.52 -4.23 -3.60
C PRO A 70 8.93 -3.06 -2.81
N LEU A 71 9.74 -2.03 -2.51
CA LEU A 71 9.30 -0.85 -1.77
C LEU A 71 8.20 -0.09 -2.51
N LEU A 72 8.37 0.14 -3.82
CA LEU A 72 7.38 0.80 -4.68
C LEU A 72 6.09 -0.01 -4.79
N MET A 73 6.19 -1.35 -4.81
CA MET A 73 5.02 -2.23 -4.80
C MET A 73 4.25 -2.11 -3.48
N LEU A 74 4.94 -2.12 -2.33
CA LEU A 74 4.32 -1.92 -1.02
C LEU A 74 3.70 -0.54 -0.89
N TRP A 75 4.41 0.50 -1.34
CA TRP A 75 3.91 1.88 -1.37
C TRP A 75 2.58 1.97 -2.12
N ARG A 76 2.53 1.44 -3.36
CA ARG A 76 1.31 1.49 -4.19
C ARG A 76 0.19 0.68 -3.58
N GLN A 77 0.49 -0.50 -3.05
CA GLN A 77 -0.50 -1.38 -2.42
C GLN A 77 -1.08 -0.75 -1.16
N SER A 78 -0.24 -0.12 -0.33
CA SER A 78 -0.68 0.60 0.87
C SER A 78 -1.63 1.75 0.47
N VAL A 79 -1.24 2.62 -0.46
CA VAL A 79 -2.09 3.70 -0.97
C VAL A 79 -3.44 3.17 -1.49
N GLU A 80 -3.41 2.11 -2.30
CA GLU A 80 -4.63 1.48 -2.81
C GLU A 80 -5.56 1.04 -1.68
N LEU A 81 -5.02 0.39 -0.65
CA LEU A 81 -5.79 -0.12 0.48
C LEU A 81 -6.35 0.98 1.36
N HIS A 82 -5.63 2.07 1.61
CA HIS A 82 -6.17 3.22 2.36
C HIS A 82 -7.34 3.89 1.62
N ILE A 83 -7.25 4.04 0.30
CA ILE A 83 -8.37 4.59 -0.48
C ILE A 83 -9.57 3.64 -0.42
N LYS A 84 -9.34 2.32 -0.51
CA LYS A 84 -10.41 1.31 -0.42
C LYS A 84 -11.06 1.27 0.96
N SER A 85 -10.25 1.36 2.02
CA SER A 85 -10.70 1.50 3.41
C SER A 85 -11.62 2.70 3.54
N ALA A 86 -11.18 3.87 3.08
CA ALA A 86 -11.96 5.09 3.20
C ALA A 86 -13.27 5.02 2.42
N ILE A 87 -13.29 4.39 1.24
CA ILE A 87 -14.53 4.12 0.50
C ILE A 87 -15.45 3.19 1.29
N ALA A 88 -14.91 2.08 1.82
CA ALA A 88 -15.69 1.09 2.57
C ALA A 88 -16.35 1.73 3.80
N TYR A 89 -15.58 2.50 4.55
CA TYR A 89 -16.04 3.19 5.75
C TYR A 89 -17.09 4.26 5.42
N THR A 90 -16.83 5.08 4.39
CA THR A 90 -17.72 6.16 3.95
C THR A 90 -19.06 5.61 3.43
N ALA A 91 -19.00 4.61 2.55
CA ALA A 91 -20.19 4.03 1.93
C ALA A 91 -20.96 3.06 2.85
N GLY A 92 -20.35 2.59 3.94
CA GLY A 92 -20.92 1.61 4.86
C GLY A 92 -20.92 0.16 4.35
N GLU A 93 -20.97 -0.05 3.02
CA GLU A 93 -20.78 -1.35 2.38
C GLU A 93 -20.10 -1.20 1.00
N LEU A 94 -19.11 -2.05 0.71
CA LEU A 94 -18.50 -2.13 -0.61
C LEU A 94 -19.39 -2.90 -1.58
N ARG A 95 -20.17 -2.17 -2.39
CA ARG A 95 -20.88 -2.77 -3.53
C ARG A 95 -19.94 -2.90 -4.73
N GLY A 96 -19.78 -4.14 -5.19
CA GLY A 96 -19.02 -4.51 -6.39
C GLY A 96 -17.51 -4.56 -6.20
N SER A 97 -16.79 -4.99 -7.25
CA SER A 97 -15.32 -4.94 -7.27
C SER A 97 -14.83 -3.51 -7.44
N LEU A 98 -13.95 -3.06 -6.55
CA LEU A 98 -13.35 -1.72 -6.59
C LEU A 98 -12.25 -1.58 -7.67
N GLY A 99 -11.72 -2.68 -8.20
CA GLY A 99 -10.58 -2.65 -9.11
C GLY A 99 -9.29 -2.15 -8.44
N HIS A 100 -8.33 -1.70 -9.25
CA HIS A 100 -6.96 -1.32 -8.83
C HIS A 100 -6.47 0.01 -9.43
N ASP A 101 -7.38 0.76 -10.07
CA ASP A 101 -7.10 2.04 -10.72
C ASP A 101 -7.26 3.16 -9.69
N LEU A 102 -6.14 3.75 -9.26
CA LEU A 102 -6.12 4.68 -8.14
C LEU A 102 -6.93 5.95 -8.45
N ASN A 103 -6.92 6.43 -9.69
CA ASN A 103 -7.72 7.57 -10.12
C ASN A 103 -9.21 7.30 -9.96
N LYS A 104 -9.68 6.12 -10.38
CA LYS A 104 -11.08 5.72 -10.23
C LYS A 104 -11.47 5.50 -8.78
N LEU A 105 -10.58 4.92 -7.98
CA LEU A 105 -10.80 4.74 -6.55
C LEU A 105 -10.94 6.10 -5.85
N PHE A 106 -10.00 7.01 -6.04
CA PHE A 106 -10.05 8.32 -5.40
C PHE A 106 -11.25 9.16 -5.86
N SER A 107 -11.56 9.14 -7.16
CA SER A 107 -12.76 9.80 -7.68
C SER A 107 -14.05 9.17 -7.15
N ARG A 108 -14.05 7.87 -6.81
CA ARG A 108 -15.18 7.24 -6.12
C ARG A 108 -15.26 7.75 -4.68
N LEU A 109 -14.16 7.77 -3.94
CA LEU A 109 -14.14 8.27 -2.56
C LEU A 109 -14.72 9.69 -2.46
N LEU A 110 -14.26 10.62 -3.31
CA LEU A 110 -14.80 11.99 -3.35
C LEU A 110 -16.31 12.03 -3.64
N ARG A 111 -16.81 11.13 -4.50
CA ARG A 111 -18.26 11.04 -4.78
C ARG A 111 -19.04 10.49 -3.59
N GLU A 112 -18.56 9.44 -2.92
CA GLU A 112 -19.22 8.88 -1.72
C GLU A 112 -19.20 9.89 -0.55
N ARG A 113 -18.16 10.73 -0.46
CA ARG A 113 -18.12 11.82 0.53
C ARG A 113 -19.09 12.95 0.16
N ALA A 114 -19.16 13.32 -1.11
CA ALA A 114 -20.10 14.34 -1.57
C ALA A 114 -21.58 13.94 -1.35
N THR A 115 -21.93 12.65 -1.43
CA THR A 115 -23.30 12.19 -1.12
C THR A 115 -23.66 12.34 0.36
N LEU A 116 -22.66 12.39 1.24
CA LEU A 116 -22.83 12.70 2.67
C LEU A 116 -22.73 14.21 2.99
N GLY A 117 -22.53 15.07 1.98
CA GLY A 117 -22.48 16.52 2.14
C GLY A 117 -21.09 17.11 2.41
N TYR A 118 -20.03 16.32 2.35
CA TYR A 118 -18.65 16.83 2.44
C TYR A 118 -18.26 17.59 1.18
N CYS A 119 -17.46 18.65 1.35
CA CYS A 119 -16.95 19.48 0.26
C CYS A 119 -15.43 19.40 0.19
N ASP A 120 -14.91 18.42 -0.55
CA ASP A 120 -13.47 18.17 -0.71
C ASP A 120 -12.85 18.97 -1.89
N ASN A 121 -13.29 20.23 -2.09
CA ASN A 121 -12.74 21.11 -3.14
C ASN A 121 -11.63 22.05 -2.62
N ASP A 122 -10.97 21.65 -1.55
CA ASP A 122 -9.84 22.38 -0.99
C ASP A 122 -8.53 22.12 -1.75
N ASP A 123 -7.47 22.82 -1.36
CA ASP A 123 -6.15 22.69 -1.98
C ASP A 123 -5.50 21.33 -1.68
N LEU A 124 -5.76 20.73 -0.52
CA LEU A 124 -5.15 19.47 -0.11
C LEU A 124 -5.73 18.30 -0.91
N ALA A 125 -7.06 18.21 -1.03
CA ALA A 125 -7.71 17.18 -1.83
C ALA A 125 -7.26 17.21 -3.31
N ARG A 126 -7.10 18.41 -3.90
CA ARG A 126 -6.58 18.57 -5.26
C ARG A 126 -5.11 18.14 -5.40
N ARG A 127 -4.28 18.41 -4.39
CA ARG A 127 -2.88 17.94 -4.36
C ARG A 127 -2.81 16.41 -4.28
N VAL A 128 -3.62 15.80 -3.40
CA VAL A 128 -3.73 14.33 -3.31
C VAL A 128 -4.16 13.73 -4.64
N GLN A 129 -5.19 14.28 -5.28
CA GLN A 129 -5.64 13.84 -6.59
C GLN A 129 -4.53 13.92 -7.65
N THR A 130 -3.73 14.98 -7.62
CA THR A 130 -2.60 15.18 -8.55
C THR A 130 -1.53 14.11 -8.34
N MET A 131 -1.11 13.86 -7.09
CA MET A 131 -0.12 12.83 -6.77
C MET A 131 -0.59 11.42 -7.18
N ILE A 132 -1.87 11.12 -6.94
CA ILE A 132 -2.48 9.86 -7.38
C ILE A 132 -2.45 9.72 -8.90
N ALA A 133 -2.78 10.80 -9.62
CA ALA A 133 -2.77 10.81 -11.08
C ALA A 133 -1.37 10.59 -11.66
N GLU A 134 -0.34 11.21 -11.07
CA GLU A 134 1.05 11.05 -11.48
C GLU A 134 1.53 9.60 -11.35
N VAL A 135 1.26 8.96 -10.21
CA VAL A 135 1.60 7.55 -9.99
C VAL A 135 0.82 6.62 -10.93
N GLN A 136 -0.49 6.86 -11.08
CA GLN A 136 -1.33 6.06 -11.96
C GLN A 136 -0.90 6.19 -13.43
N TYR A 137 -0.37 7.35 -13.83
CA TYR A 137 0.22 7.55 -15.15
C TYR A 137 1.56 6.84 -15.30
N PHE A 138 2.43 6.94 -14.29
CA PHE A 138 3.77 6.34 -14.31
C PHE A 138 3.73 4.82 -14.42
N ASP A 139 2.89 4.15 -13.62
CA ASP A 139 2.70 2.70 -13.69
C ASP A 139 1.24 2.30 -13.39
N PRO A 140 0.37 2.27 -14.41
CA PRO A 140 -1.06 2.07 -14.22
C PRO A 140 -1.44 0.75 -13.54
N LEU A 141 -0.61 -0.28 -13.69
CA LEU A 141 -0.88 -1.65 -13.26
C LEU A 141 0.19 -2.19 -12.32
N ALA A 142 1.09 -1.35 -11.81
CA ALA A 142 2.25 -1.80 -11.03
C ALA A 142 3.12 -2.83 -11.81
N GLU A 143 3.09 -2.82 -13.15
CA GLU A 143 3.78 -3.81 -13.98
C GLU A 143 5.29 -3.54 -13.98
N ARG A 144 5.71 -2.27 -13.99
CA ARG A 144 7.11 -1.87 -13.94
C ARG A 144 7.76 -2.28 -12.63
N PHE A 145 7.01 -2.33 -11.53
CA PHE A 145 7.55 -2.75 -10.23
C PHE A 145 7.75 -4.28 -10.12
N ARG A 146 7.12 -5.07 -10.99
CA ARG A 146 7.06 -6.53 -10.87
C ARG A 146 7.80 -7.26 -11.98
N TYR A 147 7.84 -6.69 -13.17
CA TYR A 147 8.36 -7.37 -14.35
C TYR A 147 9.53 -6.60 -14.95
N PRO A 148 10.52 -7.30 -15.53
CA PRO A 148 11.62 -6.65 -16.24
C PRO A 148 11.21 -6.11 -17.61
N HIS A 149 10.15 -6.65 -18.21
CA HIS A 149 9.67 -6.29 -19.54
C HIS A 149 8.16 -6.06 -19.56
N THR A 150 7.71 -5.26 -20.51
CA THR A 150 6.31 -5.10 -20.90
C THR A 150 5.75 -6.40 -21.48
N LYS A 151 4.42 -6.46 -21.68
CA LYS A 151 3.75 -7.61 -22.31
C LYS A 151 4.20 -7.91 -23.74
N ASP A 152 4.66 -6.89 -24.46
CA ASP A 152 5.25 -7.00 -25.80
C ASP A 152 6.77 -7.23 -25.78
N GLY A 153 7.37 -7.46 -24.60
CA GLY A 153 8.77 -7.88 -24.45
C GLY A 153 9.80 -6.74 -24.46
N ARG A 154 9.37 -5.47 -24.43
CA ARG A 154 10.28 -4.33 -24.32
C ARG A 154 10.73 -4.14 -22.87
N PRO A 155 12.01 -3.86 -22.59
CA PRO A 155 12.46 -3.60 -21.24
C PRO A 155 11.81 -2.33 -20.70
N PHE A 156 11.54 -2.30 -19.40
CA PHE A 156 11.21 -1.05 -18.72
C PHE A 156 12.46 -0.23 -18.45
N ASP A 157 12.30 1.11 -18.46
CA ASP A 157 13.35 2.01 -17.98
C ASP A 157 13.66 1.75 -16.51
N ASP A 158 14.91 2.01 -16.11
CA ASP A 158 15.30 1.98 -14.71
C ASP A 158 14.58 3.08 -13.91
N ILE A 159 14.35 2.80 -12.63
CA ILE A 159 13.59 3.68 -11.74
C ILE A 159 14.57 4.27 -10.73
N GLU A 160 14.74 5.58 -10.78
CA GLU A 160 15.36 6.34 -9.70
C GLU A 160 14.27 6.84 -8.75
N VAL A 161 14.50 6.69 -7.45
CA VAL A 161 13.51 7.03 -6.42
C VAL A 161 14.17 7.92 -5.37
N ASP A 162 13.60 9.11 -5.17
CA ASP A 162 13.84 9.89 -3.96
C ASP A 162 12.98 9.29 -2.83
N LEU A 163 13.65 8.61 -1.89
CA LEU A 163 12.97 7.91 -0.80
C LEU A 163 12.23 8.87 0.13
N ASP A 164 12.77 10.06 0.40
CA ASP A 164 12.15 11.02 1.32
C ASP A 164 10.85 11.56 0.71
N GLN A 165 10.88 11.91 -0.57
CA GLN A 165 9.69 12.35 -1.29
C GLN A 165 8.66 11.22 -1.45
N LEU A 166 9.09 9.98 -1.66
CA LEU A 166 8.20 8.82 -1.72
C LEU A 166 7.44 8.64 -0.39
N PHE A 167 8.13 8.75 0.74
CA PHE A 167 7.52 8.68 2.06
C PHE A 167 6.56 9.84 2.31
N GLN A 168 6.94 11.06 1.96
CA GLN A 168 6.05 12.23 2.12
C GLN A 168 4.78 12.08 1.28
N ALA A 169 4.89 11.65 0.02
CA ALA A 169 3.74 11.41 -0.84
C ALA A 169 2.84 10.30 -0.27
N HIS A 170 3.43 9.21 0.24
CA HIS A 170 2.70 8.14 0.94
C HIS A 170 1.88 8.73 2.09
N TRP A 171 2.57 9.40 3.02
CA TRP A 171 1.99 9.92 4.25
C TRP A 171 0.87 10.92 3.98
N ILE A 172 1.03 11.83 3.03
CA ILE A 172 -0.02 12.81 2.67
C ILE A 172 -1.27 12.09 2.16
N ILE A 173 -1.11 11.10 1.28
CA ILE A 173 -2.25 10.39 0.68
C ILE A 173 -2.97 9.54 1.74
N THR A 174 -2.24 8.76 2.54
CA THR A 174 -2.85 7.86 3.53
C THR A 174 -3.48 8.63 4.67
N THR A 175 -2.83 9.69 5.17
CA THR A 175 -3.38 10.56 6.21
C THR A 175 -4.65 11.26 5.74
N TRP A 176 -4.70 11.72 4.48
CA TRP A 176 -5.93 12.30 3.94
C TRP A 176 -7.07 11.28 3.92
N CYS A 177 -6.81 10.03 3.51
CA CYS A 177 -7.82 8.97 3.51
C CYS A 177 -8.32 8.64 4.92
N GLN A 178 -7.42 8.56 5.90
CA GLN A 178 -7.78 8.36 7.31
C GLN A 178 -8.56 9.54 7.88
N GLY A 179 -8.15 10.78 7.58
CA GLY A 179 -8.89 11.98 7.97
C GLY A 179 -10.31 11.98 7.41
N ALA A 180 -10.48 11.54 6.17
CA ALA A 180 -11.78 11.38 5.56
C ALA A 180 -12.67 10.34 6.29
N GLU A 181 -12.11 9.25 6.81
CA GLU A 181 -12.83 8.29 7.65
C GLU A 181 -13.25 8.92 8.98
N ILE A 182 -12.33 9.61 9.66
CA ILE A 182 -12.56 10.26 10.96
C ILE A 182 -13.69 11.30 10.89
N GLU A 183 -13.72 12.12 9.84
CA GLU A 183 -14.80 13.10 9.66
C GLU A 183 -16.17 12.41 9.52
N VAL A 184 -16.23 11.32 8.75
CA VAL A 184 -17.45 10.50 8.62
C VAL A 184 -17.85 9.91 9.97
N GLU A 185 -16.89 9.41 10.73
CA GLU A 185 -17.11 8.85 12.05
C GLU A 185 -17.70 9.88 13.03
N GLN A 186 -17.12 11.09 13.06
CA GLN A 186 -17.61 12.22 13.86
C GLN A 186 -19.03 12.61 13.47
N SER A 187 -19.35 12.67 12.17
CA SER A 187 -20.70 12.99 11.71
C SER A 187 -21.76 11.95 12.10
N ARG A 188 -21.33 10.71 12.35
CA ARG A 188 -22.19 9.61 12.82
C ARG A 188 -22.34 9.59 14.34
N GLY A 189 -21.64 10.44 15.08
CA GLY A 189 -21.69 10.50 16.55
C GLY A 189 -21.05 9.29 17.22
N ILE A 190 -20.11 8.64 16.54
CA ILE A 190 -19.34 7.50 17.08
C ILE A 190 -18.18 8.01 17.96
N PHE A 191 -17.83 9.31 17.85
CA PHE A 191 -16.98 10.07 18.76
C PHE A 191 -17.56 11.46 19.05
#